data_AF-A0A0R2V4X2-F1
#
_entry.id   AF-A0A0R2V4X2-F1
#
_cell.length_a   1.000
_cell.length_b   1.000
_cell.length_c   1.000
_cell.angle_alpha   90.00
_cell.angle_beta   90.00
_cell.angle_gamma   90.00
#
_symmetry.space_group_name_H-M   'P 1'
#
loop_
_entity.id
_entity.type
_entity.pdbx_description
1 polymer ?
#
loop_
_entity_poly.entity_id
_entity_poly.type
_entity_poly.pdbx_seq_one_letter_code
_entity_poly.pdbx_strand_id
1 'polypeptide(L)'
;MPDWQISAFDKDHNSCVKTKPNNKHYNKQTKEVVDDFISVNGEMIKNGDPETYYSLMDKKLPKKYQKKDSVLRQPVNAYIPPQSKLTYEELEASLEKEAEERRIKEKKLEEEKKAKKKEELKIERNRAATLRERKYIYWTDAHTQGRWRSIHSEEYQSRYKKKKYGYY
;
A
#
# COMPACT_ATOMS: atom_id res chain seq x y z
N MET A 1 1.72 91.06 -44.98
CA MET A 1 3.10 90.55 -44.95
C MET A 1 3.84 91.20 -43.79
N PRO A 2 4.75 90.52 -43.06
CA PRO A 2 5.33 89.22 -43.37
C PRO A 2 5.22 88.15 -42.25
N ASP A 3 5.18 86.91 -42.70
CA ASP A 3 5.38 85.66 -41.97
C ASP A 3 6.85 85.48 -41.61
N TRP A 4 7.23 85.56 -40.33
CA TRP A 4 8.44 84.92 -39.80
C TRP A 4 8.63 85.28 -38.32
N GLN A 5 8.20 84.42 -37.40
CA GLN A 5 8.82 84.18 -36.10
C GLN A 5 7.91 83.29 -35.26
N ILE A 6 7.77 82.03 -35.70
CA ILE A 6 7.56 80.95 -34.75
C ILE A 6 8.93 80.29 -34.65
N SER A 7 9.61 80.60 -33.55
CA SER A 7 10.91 80.08 -33.17
C SER A 7 10.96 78.57 -33.35
N ALA A 8 12.02 78.09 -34.00
CA ALA A 8 12.34 76.68 -34.20
C ALA A 8 12.65 75.92 -32.89
N PHE A 9 12.27 76.46 -31.72
CA PHE A 9 12.61 75.93 -30.41
C PHE A 9 11.54 74.99 -29.83
N ASP A 10 10.29 75.06 -30.28
CA ASP A 10 9.18 74.30 -29.68
C ASP A 10 8.81 72.99 -30.42
N LYS A 11 9.57 72.58 -31.43
CA LYS A 11 9.31 71.32 -32.16
C LYS A 11 10.05 70.10 -31.60
N ASP A 12 11.02 70.29 -30.73
CA ASP A 12 11.95 69.21 -30.35
C ASP A 12 11.72 68.61 -28.95
N HIS A 13 10.66 69.02 -28.24
CA HIS A 13 10.37 68.50 -26.88
C HIS A 13 9.32 67.39 -26.80
N ASN A 14 9.08 66.66 -27.91
CA ASN A 14 8.33 65.41 -27.85
C ASN A 14 8.99 64.26 -28.62
N SER A 15 10.31 64.12 -28.50
CA SER A 15 11.02 62.93 -28.98
C SER A 15 10.95 61.77 -27.96
N CYS A 16 9.76 61.49 -27.43
CA CYS A 16 9.44 60.12 -27.01
C CYS A 16 9.24 59.28 -28.27
N VAL A 17 10.28 59.16 -29.10
CA VAL A 17 10.32 58.19 -30.18
C VAL A 17 10.37 56.84 -29.49
N LYS A 18 9.23 56.16 -29.41
CA LYS A 18 9.17 54.75 -28.98
C LYS A 18 9.98 53.96 -30.00
N THR A 19 11.28 53.83 -29.78
CA THR A 19 12.13 52.90 -30.50
C THR A 19 11.51 51.52 -30.26
N LYS A 20 10.92 50.91 -31.30
CA LYS A 20 10.48 49.52 -31.20
C LYS A 20 11.75 48.73 -30.86
N PRO A 21 11.89 48.17 -29.64
CA PRO A 21 13.08 47.42 -29.30
C PRO A 21 13.25 46.31 -30.34
N ASN A 22 14.49 46.06 -30.75
CA ASN A 22 14.79 45.05 -31.76
C ASN A 22 14.42 43.67 -31.21
N ASN A 23 13.15 43.29 -31.39
CA ASN A 23 12.51 42.10 -30.85
C ASN A 23 13.31 40.84 -31.21
N LYS A 24 14.00 40.85 -32.36
CA LYS A 24 14.87 39.77 -32.81
C LYS A 24 16.06 39.53 -31.88
N HIS A 25 16.69 40.60 -31.37
CA HIS A 25 17.86 40.49 -30.50
C HIS A 25 17.48 40.03 -29.09
N TYR A 26 16.42 40.64 -28.53
CA TYR A 26 15.90 40.25 -27.22
C TYR A 26 15.40 38.80 -27.20
N ASN A 27 14.66 38.35 -28.23
CA ASN A 27 14.22 36.96 -28.32
C ASN A 27 15.36 35.96 -28.54
N LYS A 28 16.50 36.41 -29.09
CA LYS A 28 17.68 35.55 -29.24
C LYS A 28 18.35 35.34 -27.89
N GLN A 29 18.56 36.42 -27.14
CA GLN A 29 19.13 36.35 -25.79
C GLN A 29 18.25 35.54 -24.84
N THR A 30 16.92 35.70 -24.91
CA THR A 30 16.02 34.90 -24.07
C THR A 30 16.07 33.41 -24.40
N LYS A 31 16.19 33.06 -25.69
CA LYS A 31 16.37 31.65 -26.12
C LYS A 31 17.70 31.08 -25.65
N GLU A 32 18.80 31.82 -25.80
CA GLU A 32 20.13 31.40 -25.32
C GLU A 32 20.11 31.12 -23.82
N VAL A 33 19.51 32.01 -23.02
CA VAL A 33 19.38 31.83 -21.56
C VAL A 33 18.51 30.61 -21.21
N VAL A 34 17.41 30.40 -21.93
CA VAL A 34 16.53 29.24 -21.71
C VAL A 34 17.22 27.93 -22.11
N ASP A 35 17.95 27.91 -23.23
CA ASP A 35 18.69 26.75 -23.71
C ASP A 35 19.82 26.37 -22.73
N ASP A 36 20.59 27.35 -22.24
CA ASP A 36 21.62 27.14 -21.21
C ASP A 36 21.01 26.57 -19.93
N PHE A 37 19.89 27.13 -19.46
CA PHE A 37 19.20 26.66 -18.28
C PHE A 37 18.67 25.22 -18.44
N ILE A 38 18.12 24.88 -19.60
CA ILE A 38 17.61 23.54 -19.91
C ILE A 38 18.76 22.54 -20.05
N SER A 39 19.92 22.94 -20.56
CA SER A 39 21.09 22.06 -20.68
C SER A 39 21.56 21.55 -19.31
N VAL A 40 21.45 22.38 -18.26
CA VAL A 40 21.88 22.05 -16.90
C VAL A 40 20.75 21.40 -16.09
N ASN A 41 19.53 21.94 -16.14
CA ASN A 41 18.43 21.57 -15.24
C ASN A 41 17.30 20.77 -15.91
N GLY A 42 17.38 20.53 -17.22
CA GLY A 42 16.27 20.00 -18.01
C GLY A 42 15.75 18.65 -17.52
N GLU A 43 16.64 17.73 -17.16
CA GLU A 43 16.24 16.40 -16.66
C GLU A 43 15.49 16.47 -15.33
N MET A 44 15.92 17.34 -14.42
CA MET A 44 15.26 17.53 -13.12
C MET A 44 13.86 18.09 -13.29
N ILE A 45 13.70 19.16 -14.09
CA ILE A 45 12.41 19.83 -14.29
C ILE A 45 11.44 18.90 -15.02
N LYS A 46 11.91 18.13 -16.01
CA LYS A 46 11.08 17.17 -16.74
C LYS A 46 10.52 16.07 -15.84
N ASN A 47 11.23 15.68 -14.78
CA ASN A 47 10.79 14.67 -13.83
C ASN A 47 9.89 15.25 -12.73
N GLY A 48 10.16 16.46 -12.25
CA GLY A 48 9.35 17.15 -11.24
C GLY A 48 8.09 17.79 -11.82
N ASP A 49 8.27 18.77 -12.70
CA ASP A 49 7.22 19.59 -13.30
C ASP A 49 7.35 19.62 -14.84
N PRO A 50 6.89 18.55 -15.52
CA PRO A 50 6.99 18.46 -16.98
C PRO A 50 6.24 19.59 -17.69
N GLU A 51 5.17 20.13 -17.12
CA GLU A 51 4.42 21.29 -17.65
C GLU A 51 5.35 22.49 -17.91
N THR A 52 6.14 22.85 -16.91
CA THR A 52 7.12 23.94 -16.97
C THR A 52 8.21 23.64 -18.00
N TYR A 53 8.74 22.41 -18.01
CA TYR A 53 9.77 21.98 -18.96
C TYR A 53 9.33 22.15 -20.43
N TYR A 54 8.13 21.66 -20.77
CA TYR A 54 7.64 21.74 -22.14
C TYR A 54 7.19 23.16 -22.51
N SER A 55 6.73 23.97 -21.56
CA SER A 55 6.42 25.39 -21.76
C SER A 55 7.67 26.22 -22.09
N LEU A 56 8.79 25.99 -21.41
CA LEU A 56 10.06 26.69 -21.69
C LEU A 56 10.58 26.42 -23.11
N MET A 57 10.29 25.24 -23.65
CA MET A 57 10.68 24.82 -25.00
C MET A 57 9.68 25.24 -26.10
N ASP A 58 8.65 26.02 -25.76
CA ASP A 58 7.52 26.35 -26.65
C ASP A 58 6.84 25.08 -27.25
N LYS A 59 6.79 23.99 -26.49
CA LYS A 59 6.24 22.69 -26.91
C LYS A 59 4.97 22.34 -26.15
N LYS A 60 4.02 21.70 -26.84
CA LYS A 60 2.83 21.16 -26.21
C LYS A 60 3.18 20.03 -25.24
N LEU A 61 2.54 20.00 -24.08
CA LEU A 61 2.69 18.94 -23.08
C LEU A 61 2.29 17.57 -23.67
N PRO A 62 3.16 16.55 -23.66
CA PRO A 62 2.81 15.22 -24.11
C PRO A 62 1.63 14.61 -23.33
N LYS A 63 0.78 13.81 -24.00
CA LYS A 63 -0.38 13.12 -23.39
C LYS A 63 -0.04 12.32 -22.13
N LYS A 64 1.18 11.79 -22.03
CA LYS A 64 1.67 11.06 -20.85
C LYS A 64 1.68 11.89 -19.55
N TYR A 65 1.81 13.21 -19.66
CA TYR A 65 1.85 14.14 -18.52
C TYR A 65 0.56 14.95 -18.38
N GLN A 66 -0.37 14.84 -19.33
CA GLN A 66 -1.67 15.49 -19.22
C GLN A 66 -2.52 14.77 -18.18
N LYS A 67 -3.13 15.53 -17.27
CA LYS A 67 -4.12 15.00 -16.34
C LYS A 67 -5.30 14.49 -17.17
N LYS A 68 -5.58 13.18 -17.08
CA LYS A 68 -6.77 12.61 -17.70
C LYS A 68 -7.98 13.25 -17.04
N ASP A 69 -8.89 13.79 -17.84
CA ASP A 69 -10.17 14.24 -17.30
C ASP A 69 -10.83 13.07 -16.59
N SER A 70 -11.04 13.24 -15.28
CA SER A 70 -11.70 12.24 -14.46
C SER A 70 -13.07 11.95 -15.05
N VAL A 71 -13.44 10.66 -15.12
CA VAL A 71 -14.77 10.19 -15.56
C VAL A 71 -15.93 10.91 -14.85
N LEU A 72 -15.65 11.53 -13.69
CA LEU A 72 -16.55 12.39 -12.91
C LEU A 72 -16.90 13.75 -13.56
N ARG A 73 -16.25 14.17 -14.66
CA ARG A 73 -16.67 15.36 -15.45
C ARG A 73 -17.84 15.05 -16.39
N GLN A 74 -18.73 14.12 -16.03
CA GLN A 74 -20.01 14.03 -16.71
C GLN A 74 -20.94 15.12 -16.15
N PRO A 75 -21.83 15.72 -16.96
CA PRO A 75 -22.82 16.64 -16.44
C PRO A 75 -23.63 15.92 -15.34
N VAL A 76 -24.04 16.63 -14.29
CA VAL A 76 -24.73 16.08 -13.11
C VAL A 76 -25.94 15.20 -13.48
N ASN A 77 -26.52 15.41 -14.66
CA ASN A 77 -27.66 14.66 -15.21
C ASN A 77 -27.32 13.35 -15.95
N ALA A 78 -26.04 13.00 -16.15
CA ALA A 78 -25.67 11.81 -16.92
C ALA A 78 -25.65 10.51 -16.09
N TYR A 79 -25.44 10.62 -14.77
CA TYR A 79 -25.37 9.46 -13.89
C TYR A 79 -26.64 9.34 -13.06
N ILE A 80 -27.55 8.49 -13.53
CA ILE A 80 -28.75 8.07 -12.79
C ILE A 80 -28.41 6.72 -12.13
N PRO A 81 -28.36 6.62 -10.79
CA PRO A 81 -28.13 5.37 -10.09
C PRO A 81 -29.08 4.27 -10.60
N PRO A 82 -28.64 3.02 -10.71
CA PRO A 82 -29.51 1.95 -11.18
C PRO A 82 -30.75 1.79 -10.29
N GLN A 83 -30.63 2.11 -8.99
CA GLN A 83 -31.72 2.09 -8.02
C GLN A 83 -32.84 3.09 -8.34
N SER A 84 -32.52 4.24 -8.93
CA SER A 84 -33.54 5.25 -9.27
C SER A 84 -34.24 5.00 -10.60
N LYS A 85 -33.87 3.92 -11.32
CA LYS A 85 -34.55 3.46 -12.53
C LYS A 85 -35.62 2.41 -12.23
N LEU A 86 -35.61 1.84 -11.02
CA LEU A 86 -36.58 0.84 -10.56
C LEU A 86 -37.85 1.53 -10.05
N THR A 87 -38.97 0.84 -10.20
CA THR A 87 -40.20 1.23 -9.52
C THR A 87 -40.06 1.02 -7.99
N TYR A 88 -40.91 1.68 -7.21
CA TYR A 88 -40.87 1.58 -5.75
C TYR A 88 -40.97 0.12 -5.25
N GLU A 89 -41.88 -0.66 -5.86
CA GLU A 89 -42.09 -2.08 -5.51
C GLU A 89 -40.87 -2.96 -5.84
N GLU A 90 -40.22 -2.72 -6.98
CA GLU A 90 -39.02 -3.47 -7.36
C GLU A 90 -37.82 -3.13 -6.46
N LEU A 91 -37.73 -1.88 -6.01
CA LEU A 91 -36.71 -1.44 -5.06
C LEU A 91 -36.91 -2.12 -3.69
N GLU A 92 -38.13 -2.13 -3.15
CA GLU A 92 -38.44 -2.82 -1.89
C GLU A 92 -38.14 -4.32 -2.00
N ALA A 93 -38.60 -4.98 -3.06
CA ALA A 93 -38.33 -6.40 -3.28
C ALA A 93 -36.82 -6.71 -3.38
N SER A 94 -36.02 -5.80 -3.93
CA SER A 94 -34.55 -5.96 -3.99
C SER A 94 -33.91 -5.87 -2.60
N LEU A 95 -34.36 -4.92 -1.78
CA LEU A 95 -33.86 -4.70 -0.42
C LEU A 95 -34.24 -5.86 0.51
N GLU A 96 -35.44 -6.40 0.38
CA GLU A 96 -35.89 -7.58 1.13
C GLU A 96 -35.05 -8.81 0.79
N LYS A 97 -34.82 -9.09 -0.49
CA LYS A 97 -33.95 -10.21 -0.93
C LYS A 97 -32.53 -10.06 -0.37
N GLU A 98 -31.98 -8.85 -0.43
CA GLU A 98 -30.65 -8.59 0.11
C GLU A 98 -30.61 -8.78 1.64
N ALA A 99 -31.64 -8.33 2.36
CA ALA A 99 -31.76 -8.52 3.80
C ALA A 99 -31.88 -10.00 4.19
N GLU A 100 -32.66 -10.78 3.44
CA GLU A 100 -32.78 -12.23 3.63
C GLU A 100 -31.47 -12.95 3.37
N GLU A 101 -30.77 -12.62 2.29
CA GLU A 101 -29.45 -13.19 2.00
C GLU A 101 -28.44 -12.91 3.11
N ARG A 102 -28.41 -11.67 3.63
CA ARG A 102 -27.54 -11.29 4.75
C ARG A 102 -27.87 -12.13 6.00
N ARG A 103 -29.16 -12.26 6.34
CA ARG A 103 -29.61 -13.11 7.47
C ARG A 103 -29.20 -14.58 7.30
N ILE A 104 -29.31 -15.12 6.09
CA ILE A 104 -28.89 -16.51 5.80
C ILE A 104 -27.37 -16.66 5.94
N LYS A 105 -26.59 -15.72 5.40
CA LYS A 105 -25.12 -15.73 5.50
C LYS A 105 -24.66 -15.63 6.95
N GLU A 106 -25.26 -14.75 7.74
CA GLU A 106 -24.96 -14.59 9.17
C GLU A 106 -25.27 -15.86 9.97
N LYS A 107 -26.44 -16.47 9.76
CA LYS A 107 -26.82 -17.73 10.41
C LYS A 107 -25.83 -18.86 10.09
N LYS A 108 -25.47 -19.03 8.81
CA LYS A 108 -24.48 -20.03 8.40
C LYS A 108 -23.13 -19.81 9.08
N LEU A 109 -22.66 -18.56 9.12
CA LEU A 109 -21.40 -18.20 9.73
C LEU A 109 -21.40 -18.41 11.26
N GLU A 110 -22.54 -18.18 11.91
CA GLU A 110 -22.71 -18.46 13.35
C GLU A 110 -22.70 -19.98 13.63
N GLU A 111 -23.38 -20.77 12.82
CA GLU A 111 -23.40 -22.24 12.92
C GLU A 111 -22.01 -22.84 12.72
N GLU A 112 -21.25 -22.38 11.71
CA GLU A 112 -19.87 -22.79 11.49
C GLU A 112 -18.98 -22.46 12.69
N LYS A 113 -19.11 -21.25 13.27
CA LYS A 113 -18.38 -20.86 14.49
C LYS A 113 -18.72 -21.77 15.67
N LYS A 114 -20.01 -22.11 15.86
CA LYS A 114 -20.45 -23.04 16.91
C LYS A 114 -19.90 -24.44 16.69
N ALA A 115 -19.86 -24.93 15.46
CA ALA A 115 -19.30 -26.24 15.10
C ALA A 115 -17.80 -26.30 15.39
N LYS A 116 -17.03 -25.30 14.95
CA LYS A 116 -15.58 -25.20 15.21
C LYS A 116 -15.26 -25.19 16.69
N LYS A 117 -15.97 -24.38 17.49
CA LYS A 117 -15.80 -24.37 18.96
C LYS A 117 -16.08 -25.73 19.59
N LYS A 118 -17.11 -26.46 19.13
CA LYS A 118 -17.42 -27.80 19.63
C LYS A 118 -16.32 -28.81 19.28
N GLU A 119 -15.76 -28.75 18.08
CA GLU A 119 -14.63 -29.58 17.65
C GLU A 119 -13.37 -29.28 18.49
N GLU A 120 -13.01 -28.02 18.66
CA GLU A 120 -11.88 -27.59 19.49
C GLU A 120 -12.00 -28.13 20.92
N LEU A 121 -13.18 -27.99 21.53
CA LEU A 121 -13.44 -28.54 22.87
C LEU A 121 -13.33 -30.07 22.93
N LYS A 122 -13.71 -30.79 21.87
CA LYS A 122 -13.52 -32.25 21.78
C LYS A 122 -12.05 -32.61 21.71
N ILE A 123 -11.28 -31.93 20.86
CA ILE A 123 -9.83 -32.12 20.71
C ILE A 123 -9.12 -31.82 22.02
N GLU A 124 -9.47 -30.71 22.68
CA GLU A 124 -8.88 -30.30 23.96
C GLU A 124 -9.18 -31.32 25.06
N ARG A 125 -10.45 -31.78 25.19
CA ARG A 125 -10.80 -32.85 26.14
C ARG A 125 -10.00 -34.13 25.89
N ASN A 126 -9.85 -34.53 24.63
CA ASN A 126 -9.08 -35.72 24.26
C ASN A 126 -7.60 -35.54 24.64
N ARG A 127 -6.97 -34.43 24.23
CA ARG A 127 -5.58 -34.10 24.60
C ARG A 127 -5.38 -34.08 26.12
N ALA A 128 -6.30 -33.47 26.86
CA ALA A 128 -6.25 -33.43 28.33
C ALA A 128 -6.38 -34.82 28.97
N ALA A 129 -7.16 -35.74 28.36
CA ALA A 129 -7.21 -37.13 28.79
C ALA A 129 -5.90 -37.86 28.48
N THR A 130 -5.35 -37.73 27.27
CA THR A 130 -4.06 -38.35 26.89
C THR A 130 -2.92 -37.88 27.79
N LEU A 131 -2.85 -36.59 28.13
CA LEU A 131 -1.84 -36.05 29.04
C LEU A 131 -1.99 -36.60 30.47
N ARG A 132 -3.23 -36.77 30.95
CA ARG A 132 -3.50 -37.41 32.25
C ARG A 132 -3.01 -38.86 32.26
N GLU A 133 -3.35 -39.64 31.23
CA GLU A 133 -2.91 -41.05 31.13
C GLU A 133 -1.39 -41.16 30.97
N ARG A 134 -0.76 -40.29 30.17
CA ARG A 134 0.69 -40.25 29.99
C ARG A 134 1.46 -39.97 31.27
N LYS A 135 0.85 -39.30 32.27
CA LYS A 135 1.45 -39.14 33.60
C LYS A 135 1.62 -40.49 34.32
N TYR A 136 0.71 -41.43 34.10
CA TYR A 136 0.73 -42.76 34.73
C TYR A 136 1.45 -43.79 33.87
N ILE A 137 1.48 -43.60 32.54
CA ILE A 137 2.14 -44.49 31.58
C ILE A 137 3.56 -43.97 31.32
N TYR A 138 4.52 -44.47 32.09
CA TYR A 138 5.94 -44.24 31.82
C TYR A 138 6.42 -45.18 30.71
N TRP A 139 7.10 -44.64 29.70
CA TRP A 139 7.88 -45.46 28.78
C TRP A 139 9.03 -46.08 29.59
N THR A 140 8.98 -47.39 29.79
CA THR A 140 10.11 -48.14 30.33
C THR A 140 10.99 -48.52 29.15
N ASP A 141 12.16 -47.91 29.04
CA ASP A 141 13.15 -48.34 28.06
C ASP A 141 13.70 -49.69 28.54
N ALA A 142 13.44 -50.74 27.75
CA ALA A 142 13.81 -52.12 28.07
C ALA A 142 15.33 -52.34 28.11
N HIS A 143 16.11 -51.45 27.48
CA HIS A 143 17.57 -51.51 27.45
C HIS A 143 18.21 -50.70 28.58
N THR A 144 17.53 -49.68 29.09
CA THR A 144 17.88 -49.09 30.38
C THR A 144 17.26 -49.92 31.48
N GLN A 145 18.05 -50.78 32.12
CA GLN A 145 17.65 -51.33 33.42
C GLN A 145 17.28 -50.12 34.30
N GLY A 146 16.01 -50.02 34.71
CA GLY A 146 15.56 -48.93 35.58
C GLY A 146 16.28 -48.95 36.93
N ARG A 147 15.60 -48.62 38.03
CA ARG A 147 16.17 -48.81 39.39
C ARG A 147 16.48 -50.28 39.76
N TRP A 148 16.32 -51.22 38.83
CA TRP A 148 16.62 -52.63 38.96
C TRP A 148 18.09 -52.89 38.60
N ARG A 149 18.97 -52.91 39.60
CA ARG A 149 20.34 -53.41 39.44
C ARG A 149 20.36 -54.93 39.56
N SER A 150 21.10 -55.61 38.69
CA SER A 150 21.33 -57.06 38.82
C SER A 150 21.91 -57.39 40.19
N ILE A 151 21.36 -58.42 40.85
CA ILE A 151 21.88 -58.95 42.12
C ILE A 151 23.32 -59.48 41.99
N HIS A 152 23.80 -59.71 40.76
CA HIS A 152 25.16 -60.14 40.45
C HIS A 152 26.10 -58.98 40.09
N SER A 153 25.60 -57.74 40.00
CA SER A 153 26.44 -56.57 39.73
C SER A 153 27.41 -56.29 40.87
N GLU A 154 28.61 -55.84 40.54
CA GLU A 154 29.70 -55.59 41.50
C GLU A 154 29.32 -54.52 42.54
N GLU A 155 28.60 -53.47 42.12
CA GLU A 155 28.06 -52.45 43.05
C GLU A 155 27.04 -53.03 44.05
N TYR A 156 26.15 -53.92 43.63
CA TYR A 156 25.19 -54.56 44.53
C TYR A 156 25.90 -55.49 45.52
N GLN A 157 26.83 -56.30 45.03
CA GLN A 157 27.64 -57.22 45.84
C GLN A 157 28.52 -56.47 46.86
N SER A 158 29.06 -55.30 46.48
CA SER A 158 29.82 -54.39 47.33
C SER A 158 28.96 -53.73 48.41
N ARG A 159 27.79 -53.16 48.04
CA ARG A 159 26.86 -52.56 49.00
C ARG A 159 26.33 -53.53 50.04
N TYR A 160 26.00 -54.76 49.62
CA TYR A 160 25.43 -55.78 50.49
C TYR A 160 26.48 -56.78 51.03
N LYS A 161 27.78 -56.45 50.89
CA LYS A 161 28.94 -57.16 51.45
C LYS A 161 28.89 -58.70 51.30
N LYS A 162 28.73 -59.21 50.08
CA LYS A 162 29.06 -60.62 49.82
C LYS A 162 30.57 -60.78 49.87
N LYS A 163 31.05 -61.41 50.94
CA LYS A 163 32.47 -61.62 51.29
C LYS A 163 33.25 -62.17 50.09
N LYS A 164 34.33 -61.48 49.68
CA LYS A 164 35.38 -62.07 48.84
C LYS A 164 36.10 -63.11 49.68
N TYR A 165 35.83 -64.39 49.45
CA TYR A 165 36.69 -65.47 49.93
C TYR A 165 37.94 -65.47 49.04
N GLY A 166 39.05 -64.96 49.57
CA GLY A 166 40.36 -65.14 48.96
C GLY A 166 40.80 -66.58 49.20
N TYR A 167 41.02 -67.32 48.12
CA TYR A 167 41.70 -68.61 48.19
C TYR A 167 43.21 -68.34 48.34
N TYR A 168 43.78 -68.81 49.46
CA TYR A 168 45.22 -68.98 49.68
C TYR A 168 45.58 -70.43 49.42
#